data_AF-A0A2E3HGR1-F1
#
_entry.id   AF-A0A2E3HGR1-F1
#
_cell.length_a   1.000
_cell.length_b   1.000
_cell.length_c   1.000
_cell.angle_alpha   90.00
_cell.angle_beta   90.00
_cell.angle_gamma   90.00
#
_symmetry.space_group_name_H-M   'P 1'
#
loop_
_entity.id
_entity.type
_entity.pdbx_description
1 polymer ?
#
loop_
_entity_poly.entity_id
_entity_poly.type
_entity_poly.pdbx_seq_one_letter_code
_entity_poly.pdbx_strand_id
1 'polypeptide(L)' 'MLKCKHVTEKADALVDGSTLSWRERLALRLHLLICGHCRRYVRQMGALLGFLPRQEAPLEDAHTEAILKKLDSLQDS' A
#
# COMPACT_ATOMS: atom_id res chain seq x y z
N MET A 1 -15.56 8.46 -15.87
CA MET A 1 -14.55 9.51 -15.60
C MET A 1 -14.18 9.49 -14.13
N LEU A 2 -13.02 8.93 -13.77
CA LEU A 2 -12.49 9.13 -12.42
C LEU A 2 -11.98 10.57 -12.32
N LYS A 3 -12.59 11.35 -11.43
CA LYS A 3 -12.10 12.69 -11.09
C LYS A 3 -10.88 12.56 -10.20
N CYS A 4 -9.92 13.48 -10.32
CA CYS A 4 -8.74 13.56 -9.47
C CYS A 4 -9.10 13.57 -7.96
N LYS A 5 -10.29 14.08 -7.60
CA LYS A 5 -10.84 14.00 -6.24
C LYS A 5 -10.96 12.58 -5.70
N HIS A 6 -11.48 11.63 -6.50
CA HIS A 6 -11.59 10.24 -6.09
C HIS A 6 -10.23 9.57 -5.88
N VAL A 7 -9.19 10.03 -6.59
CA VAL A 7 -7.81 9.55 -6.37
C VAL A 7 -7.30 10.05 -5.02
N THR A 8 -7.64 11.28 -4.63
CA THR A 8 -7.23 11.89 -3.36
C THR A 8 -7.95 11.23 -2.19
N GLU A 9 -9.27 11.04 -2.29
CA GLU A 9 -10.09 10.34 -1.27
C GLU A 9 -9.66 8.89 -1.05
N LYS A 10 -9.18 8.22 -2.10
CA LYS A 10 -8.71 6.84 -2.04
C LYS A 10 -7.20 6.72 -1.87
N ALA A 11 -6.47 7.83 -1.75
CA ALA A 11 -5.02 7.80 -1.64
C ALA A 11 -4.59 7.15 -0.32
N ASP A 12 -5.27 7.44 0.78
CA ASP A 12 -5.01 6.82 2.09
C ASP A 12 -5.23 5.31 2.02
N ALA A 13 -6.38 4.86 1.49
CA ALA A 13 -6.66 3.43 1.28
C ALA A 13 -5.67 2.75 0.31
N LEU A 14 -5.16 3.49 -0.67
CA LEU A 14 -4.16 2.98 -1.61
C LEU A 14 -2.79 2.78 -0.93
N VAL A 15 -2.41 3.66 0.01
CA VAL A 15 -1.11 3.60 0.70
C VAL A 15 -1.15 2.71 1.95
N ASP A 16 -2.25 2.68 2.68
CA ASP A 16 -2.47 1.77 3.82
C ASP A 16 -2.71 0.32 3.38
N GLY A 17 -2.95 0.07 2.09
CA GLY A 17 -3.13 -1.29 1.58
C GLY A 17 -4.52 -1.88 1.85
N SER A 18 -5.48 -1.06 2.27
CA SER A 18 -6.89 -1.42 2.48
C SER A 18 -7.51 -2.02 1.22
N THR A 19 -8.51 -2.89 1.41
CA THR A 19 -9.18 -3.72 0.40
C THR A 19 -9.95 -2.92 -0.67
N LEU A 20 -9.23 -2.27 -1.57
CA LEU A 20 -9.79 -1.69 -2.79
C LEU A 20 -10.23 -2.82 -3.74
N SER A 21 -11.44 -2.72 -4.28
CA SER A 21 -11.92 -3.68 -5.28
C SER A 21 -10.99 -3.68 -6.49
N TRP A 22 -10.68 -4.87 -7.04
CA TRP A 22 -9.74 -5.02 -8.17
C TRP A 22 -10.04 -4.10 -9.36
N ARG A 23 -11.33 -3.88 -9.65
CA ARG A 23 -11.81 -2.95 -10.69
C ARG A 23 -11.38 -1.51 -10.44
N GLU A 24 -11.45 -1.06 -9.19
CA GLU A 24 -11.08 0.29 -8.79
C GLU A 24 -9.57 0.47 -8.86
N ARG A 25 -8.81 -0.55 -8.46
CA ARG A 25 -7.34 -0.57 -8.54
C ARG A 25 -6.86 -0.42 -9.99
N LEU A 26 -7.51 -1.13 -10.92
CA LEU A 26 -7.21 -1.01 -12.35
C LEU A 26 -7.54 0.39 -12.89
N ALA A 27 -8.71 0.92 -12.53
CA ALA A 27 -9.14 2.23 -12.97
C ALA A 27 -8.25 3.36 -12.41
N LEU A 28 -7.77 3.23 -11.17
CA LEU A 28 -6.79 4.16 -10.57
C LEU A 28 -5.45 4.10 -11.29
N ARG A 29 -4.94 2.89 -11.60
CA ARG A 29 -3.70 2.70 -12.38
C ARG A 29 -3.79 3.35 -13.75
N LEU A 30 -4.86 3.09 -14.49
CA LEU A 30 -5.10 3.72 -15.80
C LEU A 30 -5.15 5.25 -15.69
N HIS A 31 -5.80 5.79 -14.65
CA HIS A 31 -5.85 7.22 -14.42
C HIS A 31 -4.47 7.83 -14.09
N LEU A 32 -3.67 7.18 -13.24
CA LEU A 32 -2.31 7.61 -12.90
C LEU A 32 -1.35 7.58 -14.11
N LEU A 33 -1.60 6.70 -15.08
CA LEU A 33 -0.86 6.65 -16.34
C LEU A 33 -1.20 7.84 -17.26
N ILE A 34 -2.44 8.33 -17.23
CA ILE A 34 -2.92 9.42 -18.10
C ILE A 34 -2.71 10.79 -17.44
N CYS A 35 -2.85 10.89 -16.11
CA CYS A 35 -2.80 12.15 -15.36
C CYS A 35 -1.48 12.31 -14.59
N GLY A 36 -0.57 13.14 -15.12
CA GLY A 36 0.72 13.45 -14.49
C GLY A 36 0.62 14.14 -13.12
N HIS A 37 -0.43 14.96 -12.91
CA HIS A 37 -0.66 15.64 -11.63
C HIS A 37 -0.94 14.66 -10.50
N CYS A 38 -1.85 13.71 -10.73
CA CYS A 38 -2.15 12.65 -9.76
C CYS A 38 -0.94 11.76 -9.51
N ARG A 39 -0.13 11.47 -10.54
CA ARG A 39 1.12 10.72 -10.38
C ARG A 39 2.12 11.46 -9.47
N ARG A 40 2.27 12.78 -9.64
CA ARG A 40 3.15 13.59 -8.78
C ARG A 40 2.64 13.62 -7.34
N TYR A 41 1.33 13.79 -7.15
CA TYR A 41 0.69 13.79 -5.84
C TYR A 41 0.95 12.49 -5.08
N VAL A 42 0.67 11.33 -5.68
CA VAL A 42 0.87 10.02 -5.03
C VAL A 42 2.35 9.78 -4.69
N ARG A 43 3.28 10.25 -5.54
CA ARG A 43 4.72 10.16 -5.25
C ARG A 43 5.12 11.01 -4.05
N GLN A 44 4.63 12.25 -3.95
CA GLN A 44 4.89 13.13 -2.82
C GLN A 44 4.31 12.55 -1.54
N MET A 45 3.11 12.00 -1.61
CA MET A 45 2.43 11.37 -0.48
C MET A 45 3.16 10.11 0.01
N GLY A 46 3.61 9.25 -0.91
CA GLY A 46 4.43 8.08 -0.57
C GLY A 46 5.78 8.45 0.04
N ALA A 47 6.40 9.53 -0.42
CA ALA A 47 7.61 10.06 0.21
C ALA A 47 7.32 10.56 1.64
N LEU A 48 6.26 11.34 1.83
CA LEU A 48 5.84 11.82 3.16
C LEU A 48 5.58 10.66 4.13
N LEU A 49 4.89 9.61 3.66
CA LEU A 49 4.61 8.39 4.43
C LEU A 49 5.85 7.53 4.69
N GLY A 50 6.90 7.66 3.89
CA GLY A 50 8.20 7.05 4.15
C GLY A 50 9.04 7.82 5.18
N PHE A 51 8.80 9.13 5.34
CA PHE A 51 9.47 9.95 6.36
C PHE A 51 8.76 9.93 7.72
N LEU A 52 7.46 9.67 7.73
CA LEU A 52 6.72 9.43 8.97
C LEU A 52 7.30 8.16 9.62
N PRO A 53 7.68 8.20 10.92
CA PRO A 53 8.11 7.00 11.62
C PRO A 53 6.94 6.03 11.57
N ARG A 54 7.12 4.95 10.79
CA ARG A 54 6.17 3.85 10.74
C ARG A 54 6.15 3.31 12.16
N GLN A 55 5.03 3.49 12.87
CA GLN A 55 4.83 2.78 14.13
C GLN A 55 4.75 1.31 13.78
N GLU A 56 5.89 0.65 13.85
CA GLU A 56 5.99 -0.78 14.01
C GLU A 56 5.41 -1.01 15.41
N ALA A 57 4.10 -1.27 15.49
CA ALA A 57 3.55 -1.87 16.70
C ALA A 57 4.45 -3.06 17.02
N PRO A 58 5.01 -3.18 18.24
CA PRO A 58 5.90 -4.28 18.58
C PRO A 58 5.18 -5.58 18.23
N LEU A 59 5.69 -6.30 17.22
CA LEU A 59 5.19 -7.64 16.97
C LEU A 59 5.60 -8.45 18.19
N GLU A 60 4.62 -9.02 18.90
CA GLU A 60 4.92 -9.97 19.96
C GLU A 60 5.84 -11.06 19.43
N ASP A 61 6.88 -11.41 20.20
CA ASP A 61 7.92 -12.36 19.82
C ASP A 61 7.33 -13.72 19.38
N ALA A 62 6.18 -14.10 19.95
CA ALA A 62 5.42 -15.30 19.59
C ALA A 62 4.96 -15.31 18.11
N HIS A 63 4.62 -14.15 17.54
CA HIS A 63 4.22 -14.01 16.14
C HIS A 63 5.42 -14.11 15.20
N THR A 64 6.58 -13.63 15.63
CA THR A 64 7.85 -13.72 14.89
C THR A 64 8.33 -15.17 14.81
N GLU A 65 8.31 -15.91 15.91
CA GLU A 65 8.65 -17.34 15.95
C GLU A 65 7.74 -18.20 15.06
N ALA A 66 6.43 -17.90 15.06
CA ALA A 66 5.47 -18.64 14.23
C ALA A 66 5.72 -18.46 12.72
N ILE A 67 6.21 -17.29 12.30
CA ILE A 67 6.57 -17.02 10.91
C ILE A 67 7.88 -17.72 10.54
N LEU A 68 8.89 -17.65 11.41
CA LEU A 68 10.19 -18.33 11.21
C LEU A 68 10.00 -19.84 11.02
N LYS A 69 9.21 -20.47 11.89
CA LYS A 69 8.93 -21.91 11.81
C LYS A 69 8.24 -22.32 10.50
N LYS A 70 7.39 -21.44 9.95
CA LYS A 70 6.75 -21.67 8.64
C LYS A 70 7.75 -21.57 7.49
N LEU A 71 8.68 -20.63 7.55
CA LEU A 71 9.69 -20.47 6.51
C LEU A 71 10.67 -21.65 6.49
N ASP A 72 11.13 -22.12 7.66
CA ASP A 72 11.98 -23.31 7.76
C ASP A 72 11.30 -24.55 7.17
N SER A 73 10.01 -24.75 7.48
CA SER A 73 9.26 -25.90 6.94
C SER A 73 9.09 -25.91 5.42
N LEU A 74 9.23 -24.74 4.76
CA LEU A 74 9.17 -24.61 3.30
C LEU A 74 10.54 -24.76 2.65
N GLN A 75 11.62 -24.64 3.42
CA GLN A 75 12.99 -24.74 2.93
C GLN A 75 13.51 -26.20 2.91
N ASP A 76 12.87 -27.07 3.69
CA ASP A 76 13.16 -28.52 3.78
C ASP A 76 12.25 -29.40 2.88
N SER A 77 11.43 -28.82 1.99
CA SER A 77 10.62 -29.53 0.96
C SER A 77 11.12 -29.23 -0.45
#